data_AF-A0AA92R552-F1
#
_entry.id   AF-A0AA92R552-F1
#
_cell.length_a   1.000
_cell.length_b   1.000
_cell.length_c   1.000
_cell.angle_alpha   90.00
_cell.angle_beta   90.00
_cell.angle_gamma   90.00
#
_symmetry.space_group_name_H-M   'P 1'
#
loop_
_entity.id
_entity.type
_entity.pdbx_description
1 polymer ?
#
loop_
_entity_poly.entity_id
_entity_poly.type
_entity_poly.pdbx_seq_one_letter_code
_entity_poly.pdbx_strand_id
1 'polypeptide(L)'
;MNNNILQSLNIDKQAFFSNQQITFNQVNLNGEEKIFASHYMPEVGWFVVVQLDADEVFADSQALFVKLMTISLVVSALFIALTIWLVSTIIKPLNTLGTMLQDIAHGDGDLTKRLDDTRDDELGRLAKSYNTFVESLSVMLLQVNQSPGP
;
A
#
# COMPACT_ATOMS: atom_id res chain seq x y z
N MET A 1 29.82 17.64 41.04
CA MET A 1 28.94 17.99 39.89
C MET A 1 27.57 18.36 40.43
N ASN A 2 27.11 19.58 40.17
CA ASN A 2 25.88 20.15 40.73
C ASN A 2 24.66 19.41 40.13
N ASN A 3 23.74 18.91 40.96
CA ASN A 3 22.65 18.01 40.53
C ASN A 3 21.63 18.64 39.57
N ASN A 4 21.68 19.96 39.37
CA ASN A 4 20.67 20.73 38.65
C ASN A 4 20.79 20.63 37.13
N ILE A 5 21.99 20.35 36.58
CA ILE A 5 22.22 20.42 35.13
C ILE A 5 21.51 19.28 34.40
N LEU A 6 21.69 18.03 34.82
CA LEU A 6 21.06 16.89 34.14
C LEU A 6 19.53 16.88 34.28
N GLN A 7 19.01 17.33 35.42
CA GLN A 7 17.57 17.48 35.64
C GLN A 7 16.98 18.58 34.74
N SER A 8 17.69 19.69 34.55
CA SER A 8 17.24 20.76 33.63
C SER A 8 17.21 20.31 32.16
N LEU A 9 17.95 19.26 31.82
CA LEU A 9 18.02 18.66 30.49
C LEU A 9 17.13 17.43 30.34
N ASN A 10 16.28 17.14 31.34
CA ASN A 10 15.41 15.96 31.39
C ASN A 10 16.16 14.62 31.22
N ILE A 11 17.43 14.57 31.64
CA ILE A 11 18.24 13.36 31.65
C ILE A 11 18.10 12.68 33.01
N ASP A 12 17.63 11.44 33.02
CA ASP A 12 17.65 10.61 34.23
C ASP A 12 19.10 10.25 34.59
N LYS A 13 19.57 10.82 35.71
CA LYS A 13 20.93 10.63 36.23
C LYS A 13 21.25 9.16 36.52
N GLN A 14 20.31 8.39 37.06
CA GLN A 14 20.56 6.99 37.44
C GLN A 14 20.68 6.12 36.19
N ALA A 15 19.83 6.37 35.19
CA ALA A 15 19.92 5.70 33.91
C ALA A 15 21.19 6.14 33.13
N PHE A 16 21.52 7.42 33.17
CA PHE A 16 22.67 7.98 32.46
C PHE A 16 24.01 7.46 33.02
N PHE A 17 24.19 7.39 34.33
CA PHE A 17 25.40 6.83 34.93
C PHE A 17 25.24 5.36 35.30
N SER A 18 24.79 4.54 34.34
CA SER A 18 24.69 3.09 34.49
C SER A 18 26.01 2.40 34.13
N ASN A 19 26.38 1.37 34.89
CA ASN A 19 27.61 0.59 34.65
C ASN A 19 27.39 -0.60 33.70
N GLN A 20 26.16 -0.83 33.24
CA GLN A 20 25.81 -2.05 32.49
C GLN A 20 25.68 -1.84 30.98
N GLN A 21 25.32 -0.63 30.53
CA GLN A 21 25.10 -0.33 29.13
C GLN A 21 25.43 1.11 28.80
N ILE A 22 25.67 1.39 27.51
CA ILE A 22 25.75 2.77 27.02
C ILE A 22 24.35 3.36 27.08
N THR A 23 24.20 4.52 27.71
CA THR A 23 22.92 5.24 27.76
C THR A 23 22.97 6.41 26.79
N PHE A 24 21.91 6.60 26.01
CA PHE A 24 21.75 7.70 25.07
C PHE A 24 20.57 8.58 25.50
N ASN A 25 20.75 9.90 25.51
CA ASN A 25 19.67 10.86 25.74
C ASN A 25 19.74 11.97 24.70
N GLN A 26 18.63 12.27 24.05
CA GLN A 26 18.49 13.40 23.13
C GLN A 26 17.95 14.59 23.90
N VAL A 27 18.62 15.73 23.78
CA VAL A 27 18.28 16.96 24.49
C VAL A 27 18.32 18.12 23.50
N ASN A 28 17.28 18.94 23.51
CA ASN A 28 17.29 20.19 22.79
C ASN A 28 18.00 21.26 23.63
N LEU A 29 19.12 21.78 23.13
CA LEU A 29 19.91 22.82 23.76
C LEU A 29 19.92 24.04 22.84
N ASN A 30 19.24 25.12 23.25
CA ASN A 30 19.19 26.38 22.50
C ASN A 30 18.70 26.23 21.04
N GLY A 31 17.81 25.27 20.77
CA GLY A 31 17.29 24.99 19.42
C GLY A 31 18.06 23.94 18.65
N GLU A 32 19.22 23.50 19.12
CA GLU A 32 20.01 22.41 18.52
C GLU A 32 19.73 21.10 19.25
N GLU A 33 19.43 20.04 18.50
CA GLU A 33 19.31 18.70 19.07
C GLU A 33 20.70 18.10 19.27
N LYS A 34 21.00 17.73 20.51
CA LYS A 34 22.25 17.08 20.90
C LYS A 34 21.98 15.74 21.54
N ILE A 35 22.86 14.78 21.29
CA ILE A 35 22.82 13.45 21.87
C ILE A 35 23.93 13.38 22.92
N PHE A 36 23.56 13.08 24.15
CA PHE A 36 24.48 12.75 25.23
C PHE A 36 24.53 11.25 25.39
N ALA A 37 25.74 10.69 25.29
CA ALA A 37 26.01 9.30 25.55
C ALA A 37 27.01 9.13 26.69
N SER A 38 26.79 8.13 27.53
CA SER A 38 27.64 7.83 28.68
C SER A 38 27.95 6.35 28.78
N HIS A 39 29.19 6.04 29.16
CA HIS A 39 29.62 4.67 29.43
C HIS A 39 30.62 4.63 30.58
N TYR A 40 30.44 3.68 31.50
CA TYR A 40 31.41 3.42 32.56
C TYR A 40 32.57 2.59 32.02
N MET A 41 33.81 3.05 32.23
CA MET A 41 35.02 2.31 31.87
C MET A 41 35.66 1.70 33.13
N PRO A 42 35.56 0.37 33.35
CA PRO A 42 36.07 -0.26 34.56
C PRO A 42 37.59 -0.12 34.74
N GLU A 43 38.35 -0.06 33.65
CA GLU A 43 39.82 0.00 33.66
C GLU A 43 40.37 1.29 34.29
N VAL A 44 39.64 2.40 34.12
CA VAL A 44 40.02 3.73 34.62
C VAL A 44 39.10 4.24 35.73
N GLY A 45 38.01 3.53 36.02
CA GLY A 45 37.06 3.85 37.09
C GLY A 45 36.22 5.10 36.85
N TRP A 46 36.16 5.61 35.61
CA TRP A 46 35.47 6.84 35.25
C TRP A 46 34.36 6.60 34.22
N PHE A 47 33.38 7.50 34.22
CA PHE A 47 32.41 7.59 33.14
C PHE A 47 32.96 8.49 32.04
N VAL A 48 32.93 7.98 30.81
CA VAL A 48 33.11 8.82 29.63
C VAL A 48 31.75 9.33 29.21
N VAL A 49 31.66 10.64 29.02
CA VAL A 49 30.47 11.31 28.49
C VAL A 49 30.85 12.01 27.20
N VAL A 50 30.10 11.72 26.15
CA VAL A 50 30.25 12.34 24.83
C VAL A 50 28.97 13.09 24.48
N GLN A 51 29.15 14.27 23.88
CA GLN A 51 28.08 15.07 23.29
C GLN A 51 28.28 15.03 21.79
N LEU A 52 27.23 14.67 21.05
CA LEU A 52 27.21 14.61 19.60
C LEU A 52 26.08 15.51 19.11
N ASP A 53 26.25 16.18 17.98
CA ASP A 53 25.16 16.92 17.35
C ASP A 53 24.29 15.92 16.58
N ALA A 54 22.98 15.90 16.89
CA ALA A 54 22.06 14.91 16.34
C ALA A 54 21.99 15.01 14.81
N ASP A 55 22.02 16.24 14.28
CA ASP A 55 22.01 16.51 12.85
C ASP A 55 23.23 15.89 12.13
N GLU A 56 24.42 15.91 12.75
CA GLU A 56 25.62 15.30 12.17
C GLU A 56 25.53 13.76 12.20
N VAL A 57 25.04 13.20 13.30
CA VAL A 57 24.86 11.74 13.45
C VAL A 57 23.81 11.20 12.49
N PHE A 58 22.73 11.95 12.23
CA PHE A 58 21.62 11.51 11.40
C PHE A 58 21.66 12.05 9.96
N ALA A 59 22.55 12.98 9.62
CA ALA A 59 22.66 13.56 8.27
C ALA A 59 22.76 12.48 7.18
N ASP A 60 23.60 11.47 7.40
CA ASP A 60 23.78 10.35 6.47
C ASP A 60 22.54 9.47 6.36
N SER A 61 21.76 9.37 7.44
CA SER A 61 20.52 8.59 7.49
C SER A 61 19.34 9.33 6.85
N GLN A 62 19.32 10.67 6.91
CA GLN A 62 18.23 11.49 6.37
C GLN A 62 18.07 11.28 4.85
N ALA A 63 19.18 11.21 4.11
CA ALA A 63 19.16 10.94 2.68
C ALA A 63 18.59 9.55 2.37
N LEU A 64 18.89 8.54 3.20
CA LEU A 64 18.32 7.20 3.07
C LEU A 64 16.82 7.19 3.35
N PHE A 65 16.35 7.89 4.39
CA PHE A 65 14.93 8.00 4.70
C PHE A 65 14.13 8.64 3.56
N VAL A 66 14.61 9.78 3.02
CA VAL A 66 13.95 10.46 1.90
C VAL A 66 13.92 9.56 0.66
N LYS A 67 15.01 8.84 0.38
CA LYS A 67 15.07 7.89 -0.74
C LYS A 67 14.07 6.75 -0.56
N LEU A 68 13.99 6.14 0.62
CA LEU A 68 13.05 5.07 0.91
C LEU A 68 11.60 5.54 0.85
N MET A 69 11.29 6.72 1.39
CA MET A 69 9.96 7.33 1.27
C MET A 69 9.58 7.55 -0.20
N THR A 70 10.51 8.09 -1.00
CA THR A 70 10.27 8.34 -2.42
C THR A 70 9.99 7.04 -3.17
N ILE A 71 10.80 6.00 -2.95
CA ILE A 71 10.59 4.68 -3.56
C ILE A 71 9.24 4.10 -3.13
N SER A 72 8.92 4.15 -1.83
CA SER A 72 7.65 3.66 -1.30
C SER A 72 6.47 4.36 -1.96
N LEU A 73 6.50 5.69 -2.09
CA LEU A 73 5.43 6.46 -2.73
C LEU A 73 5.25 6.09 -4.20
N VAL A 74 6.35 5.95 -4.95
CA VAL A 74 6.32 5.53 -6.36
C VAL A 74 5.72 4.14 -6.50
N VAL A 75 6.16 3.19 -5.68
CA VAL A 75 5.65 1.81 -5.71
C VAL A 75 4.15 1.80 -5.38
N SER A 76 3.72 2.50 -4.34
CA SER A 76 2.30 2.61 -3.99
C SER A 76 1.46 3.20 -5.12
N ALA A 77 1.94 4.26 -5.76
CA ALA A 77 1.25 4.87 -6.91
C ALA A 77 1.12 3.89 -8.09
N LEU A 78 2.18 3.13 -8.40
CA LEU A 78 2.16 2.10 -9.43
C LEU A 78 1.15 0.99 -9.11
N PHE A 79 1.08 0.54 -7.86
CA PHE A 79 0.10 -0.47 -7.44
C PHE A 79 -1.34 0.03 -7.57
N ILE A 80 -1.62 1.27 -7.20
CA ILE A 80 -2.95 1.89 -7.36
C ILE A 80 -3.32 1.95 -8.84
N ALA A 81 -2.41 2.44 -9.69
CA ALA A 81 -2.62 2.52 -11.13
C ALA A 81 -2.87 1.13 -11.75
N LEU A 82 -2.05 0.14 -11.39
CA LEU A 82 -2.21 -1.25 -11.84
C LEU A 82 -3.56 -1.83 -11.42
N THR A 83 -3.99 -1.58 -10.18
CA THR A 83 -5.27 -2.06 -9.67
C THR A 83 -6.44 -1.46 -10.44
N ILE A 84 -6.43 -0.14 -10.66
CA ILE A 84 -7.47 0.54 -11.46
C ILE A 84 -7.50 -0.01 -12.87
N TRP A 85 -6.33 -0.21 -13.50
CA TRP A 85 -6.22 -0.79 -14.82
C TRP A 85 -6.77 -2.22 -14.87
N LEU A 86 -6.45 -3.07 -13.90
CA LEU A 86 -6.93 -4.45 -13.81
C LEU A 86 -8.45 -4.52 -13.62
N VAL A 87 -8.99 -3.69 -12.72
CA VAL A 87 -10.43 -3.63 -12.44
C VAL A 87 -11.20 -3.19 -13.68
N SER A 88 -10.73 -2.15 -14.37
CA SER A 88 -11.40 -1.63 -15.57
C SER A 88 -11.27 -2.54 -16.78
N THR A 89 -10.13 -3.21 -16.94
CA THR A 89 -9.82 -4.00 -18.14
C THR A 89 -10.32 -5.44 -18.06
N ILE A 90 -10.36 -6.03 -16.86
CA ILE A 90 -10.67 -7.47 -16.68
C ILE A 90 -11.90 -7.67 -15.81
N ILE A 91 -11.89 -7.16 -14.57
CA ILE A 91 -12.92 -7.49 -13.57
C ILE A 91 -14.29 -6.92 -13.96
N LYS A 92 -14.34 -5.67 -14.42
CA LYS A 92 -15.61 -5.04 -14.84
C LYS A 92 -16.28 -5.80 -15.99
N PRO A 93 -15.62 -6.10 -17.13
CA PRO A 93 -16.23 -6.89 -18.21
C PRO A 93 -16.72 -8.27 -17.76
N LEU A 94 -15.95 -8.96 -16.91
CA LEU A 94 -16.36 -10.27 -16.38
C LEU A 94 -17.60 -10.17 -15.49
N ASN A 95 -17.67 -9.16 -14.62
CA ASN A 95 -18.87 -8.92 -13.81
C ASN A 95 -20.07 -8.58 -14.70
N THR A 96 -19.89 -7.74 -15.71
CA THR A 96 -20.97 -7.41 -16.67
C THR A 96 -21.50 -8.66 -17.37
N LEU A 97 -20.61 -9.53 -17.86
CA LEU A 97 -21.00 -10.80 -18.47
C LEU A 97 -21.74 -11.69 -17.47
N GLY A 98 -21.24 -11.81 -16.24
CA GLY A 98 -21.90 -12.58 -15.18
C GLY A 98 -23.31 -12.09 -14.88
N THR A 99 -23.49 -10.77 -14.72
CA THR A 99 -24.80 -10.16 -14.50
C THR A 99 -25.74 -10.40 -15.68
N MET A 100 -25.28 -10.21 -16.92
CA MET A 100 -26.12 -10.45 -18.09
C MET A 100 -26.57 -11.92 -18.22
N LEU A 101 -25.70 -12.87 -17.91
CA LEU A 101 -26.07 -14.29 -17.87
C LEU A 101 -27.07 -14.59 -16.75
N GLN A 102 -26.91 -13.96 -15.59
CA GLN A 102 -27.83 -14.09 -14.48
C GLN A 102 -29.22 -13.56 -14.86
N ASP A 103 -29.32 -12.41 -15.52
CA ASP A 103 -30.59 -11.84 -15.98
C ASP A 103 -31.31 -12.79 -16.97
N ILE A 104 -30.57 -13.36 -17.92
CA ILE A 104 -31.12 -14.36 -18.86
C ILE A 104 -31.64 -15.59 -18.11
N ALA A 105 -30.89 -16.10 -17.13
CA ALA A 105 -31.28 -17.29 -16.37
C ALA A 105 -32.56 -17.08 -15.54
N HIS A 106 -32.85 -15.86 -15.11
CA HIS A 106 -34.08 -15.53 -14.37
C HIS A 106 -35.27 -15.19 -15.28
N GLY A 107 -35.06 -15.09 -16.60
CA GLY A 107 -36.10 -14.74 -17.56
C GLY A 107 -36.30 -13.24 -17.79
N ASP A 108 -35.54 -12.39 -17.10
CA ASP A 108 -35.57 -10.92 -17.23
C ASP A 108 -34.49 -10.38 -18.20
N GLY A 109 -33.75 -11.28 -18.86
CA GLY A 109 -32.66 -10.94 -19.74
C GLY A 109 -33.11 -10.32 -21.06
N ASP A 110 -32.66 -9.08 -21.30
CA ASP A 110 -32.78 -8.43 -22.60
C ASP A 110 -31.82 -9.05 -23.61
N LEU A 111 -32.35 -9.95 -24.45
CA LEU A 111 -31.60 -10.67 -25.47
C LEU A 111 -31.18 -9.80 -26.67
N THR A 112 -31.50 -8.50 -26.68
CA THR A 112 -30.99 -7.56 -27.69
C THR A 112 -29.64 -6.97 -27.29
N LYS A 113 -29.24 -7.06 -26.01
CA LYS A 113 -27.94 -6.58 -25.54
C LYS A 113 -26.81 -7.41 -26.09
N ARG A 114 -25.70 -6.74 -26.42
CA ARG A 114 -24.46 -7.34 -26.91
C ARG A 114 -23.29 -6.80 -26.10
N LEU A 115 -22.29 -7.64 -25.87
CA LEU A 115 -21.01 -7.24 -25.30
C LEU A 115 -20.12 -6.66 -26.42
N ASP A 116 -19.25 -5.72 -26.04
CA ASP A 116 -18.20 -5.20 -26.93
C ASP A 116 -17.18 -6.31 -27.22
N ASP A 117 -17.14 -6.76 -28.48
CA ASP A 117 -16.25 -7.82 -28.97
C ASP A 117 -15.09 -7.29 -29.82
N THR A 118 -14.80 -5.98 -29.75
CA THR A 118 -13.69 -5.35 -30.49
C THR A 118 -12.31 -5.70 -29.95
N ARG A 119 -12.23 -6.28 -28.74
CA ARG A 119 -10.96 -6.70 -28.13
C ARG A 119 -10.38 -7.92 -28.85
N ASP A 120 -9.07 -7.93 -29.08
CA ASP A 120 -8.34 -9.05 -29.69
C ASP A 120 -7.64 -9.92 -28.62
N ASP A 121 -8.32 -10.14 -27.49
CA ASP A 121 -7.82 -10.94 -26.37
C ASP A 121 -8.85 -11.99 -25.92
N GLU A 122 -8.55 -12.72 -24.84
CA GLU A 122 -9.44 -13.74 -24.28
C GLU A 122 -10.82 -13.19 -23.91
N LEU A 123 -10.90 -11.92 -23.46
CA LEU A 123 -12.16 -11.29 -23.09
C LEU A 123 -12.99 -10.93 -24.32
N GLY A 124 -12.36 -10.46 -25.41
CA GLY A 124 -13.04 -10.25 -26.69
C GLY A 124 -13.57 -11.55 -27.29
N ARG A 125 -12.79 -12.63 -27.22
CA ARG A 125 -13.25 -13.97 -27.62
C ARG A 125 -14.45 -14.44 -26.79
N LEU A 126 -14.45 -14.14 -25.50
CA LEU A 126 -15.57 -14.45 -24.61
C LEU A 126 -16.81 -13.61 -24.94
N ALA A 127 -16.65 -12.32 -25.19
CA ALA A 127 -17.72 -11.41 -25.64
C ALA A 127 -18.36 -11.89 -26.95
N LYS A 128 -17.55 -12.27 -27.94
CA LYS A 128 -18.02 -12.84 -29.21
C LYS A 128 -18.80 -14.15 -29.02
N SER A 129 -18.31 -15.02 -28.14
CA SER A 129 -18.98 -16.28 -27.82
C SER A 129 -20.34 -16.04 -27.13
N TYR A 130 -20.39 -15.10 -26.18
CA TYR A 130 -21.63 -14.67 -25.53
C TYR A 130 -22.63 -14.10 -26.55
N ASN A 131 -22.20 -13.18 -27.42
CA ASN A 131 -23.06 -12.59 -28.45
C ASN A 131 -23.66 -13.66 -29.38
N THR A 132 -22.85 -14.64 -29.79
CA THR A 132 -23.30 -15.77 -30.64
C THR A 132 -24.31 -16.66 -29.92
N PHE A 133 -24.09 -16.93 -28.62
CA PHE A 133 -25.00 -17.70 -27.79
C PHE A 133 -26.37 -17.02 -27.66
N VAL A 134 -26.38 -15.72 -27.33
CA VAL A 134 -27.63 -14.94 -27.19
C VAL A 134 -28.39 -14.82 -28.51
N GLU A 135 -27.68 -14.65 -29.63
CA GLU A 135 -28.29 -14.66 -30.96
C GLU A 135 -29.01 -15.99 -31.24
N SER A 136 -28.33 -17.10 -30.98
CA SER A 136 -28.88 -18.44 -31.18
C SER A 136 -30.11 -18.68 -30.30
N LEU A 137 -30.06 -18.22 -29.04
CA LEU A 137 -31.18 -18.31 -28.10
C LEU A 137 -32.38 -17.48 -28.58
N SER A 138 -32.15 -16.26 -29.06
CA SER A 138 -33.20 -15.39 -29.61
C SER A 138 -33.90 -16.04 -30.81
N VAL A 139 -33.11 -16.61 -31.74
CA VAL A 139 -33.64 -17.31 -32.91
C VAL A 139 -34.50 -18.51 -32.50
N MET A 140 -34.04 -19.32 -31.54
CA MET A 140 -34.81 -20.48 -31.05
C MET A 140 -36.15 -20.06 -30.44
N LEU A 141 -36.18 -18.99 -29.63
CA LEU A 141 -37.43 -18.49 -29.04
C LEU A 141 -38.42 -17.97 -30.10
N LEU A 142 -37.92 -17.27 -31.12
CA LEU A 142 -38.75 -16.81 -32.24
C LEU A 142 -39.36 -17.98 -33.01
N GLN A 143 -38.62 -19.07 -33.21
CA GLN A 143 -39.14 -20.27 -33.88
C GLN A 143 -40.26 -20.94 -33.07
N VAL A 144 -40.10 -21.06 -31.75
CA VAL A 144 -41.14 -21.63 -30.87
C VAL A 144 -42.42 -20.79 -30.92
N ASN A 145 -42.30 -19.46 -30.97
CA ASN A 145 -43.46 -18.57 -31.02
C ASN A 145 -44.17 -18.55 -32.39
N GLN A 146 -43.51 -19.01 -33.46
CA GLN A 146 -44.06 -19.06 -34.81
C GLN A 146 -44.70 -20.41 -35.17
N SER A 147 -44.57 -21.43 -34.33
CA SER A 147 -45.21 -22.73 -34.55
C SER A 147 -46.66 -22.67 -34.03
N PRO A 148 -47.70 -22.62 -34.89
CA PRO A 148 -49.08 -22.64 -34.43
C PRO A 148 -49.33 -23.98 -33.75
N GLY A 149 -49.80 -23.94 -32.49
CA GLY A 149 -50.26 -25.14 -31.81
C GLY A 149 -51.39 -25.82 -32.59
N PRO A 150 -51.49 -27.16 -32.56
CA PRO A 150 -52.59 -27.90 -33.16
C PRO A 150 -53.96 -27.53 -32.56
#